data_AF-A0A7C4DKP6-F1
#
_entry.id   AF-A0A7C4DKP6-F1
#
_cell.length_a   1.000
_cell.length_b   1.000
_cell.length_c   1.000
_cell.angle_alpha   90.00
_cell.angle_beta   90.00
_cell.angle_gamma   90.00
#
_symmetry.space_group_name_H-M   'P 1'
#
loop_
_entity.id
_entity.type
_entity.pdbx_description
1 polymer ?
#
loop_
_entity_poly.entity_id
_entity_poly.type
_entity_poly.pdbx_seq_one_letter_code
_entity_poly.pdbx_strand_id
1 'polypeptide(L)'
;MQALNLAVVSQRIQIPAQSGILAGTRSADAFITVSLDRYTRLIGSYLPETYVEKDGYINGLLATKVMKDSTITEPQNWPMLDLLGIKYLVTEQANLRSPTDFFLAYPDTDLARSPAVKLESGESCNSVILEGPAEMRLLFSSGDILSFMARAPGRWVMATTLRGNTLRLVAAKSINRRGWLARGKLSDEDGPGILKFYALPPGPEPTALLGPRINNTEKHFINIFESCVRGSPFNVFLNPSALPPAFIPESVTELPRDQALKWVRANLAPGKRAVVEDSLTPPPGPKRPGEVVDILEYSPERVKMEVAAVQPRLAVLTDSVYPGWEMTVNDRPSRIRVADYAFRGALVPRGTSTVEMVYRPKSFRIGLWVTIISLIGAMLAAFNRRFLTGPLSLISPSPGGADQ
;
A
#
# COMPACT_ATOMS: atom_id res chain seq x y z
N MET A 1 -13.94 -12.24 -45.40
CA MET A 1 -14.38 -11.99 -44.00
C MET A 1 -13.85 -13.11 -43.13
N GLN A 2 -12.81 -12.86 -42.35
CA GLN A 2 -12.62 -13.42 -41.00
C GLN A 2 -11.36 -12.78 -40.40
N ALA A 3 -11.53 -12.29 -39.18
CA ALA A 3 -10.67 -11.32 -38.52
C ALA A 3 -9.31 -11.90 -38.14
N LEU A 4 -8.23 -11.19 -38.50
CA LEU A 4 -6.96 -11.33 -37.78
C LEU A 4 -7.12 -10.63 -36.43
N ASN A 5 -7.32 -11.43 -35.38
CA ASN A 5 -7.11 -11.01 -34.00
C ASN A 5 -5.62 -10.72 -33.80
N LEU A 6 -5.22 -9.47 -34.06
CA LEU A 6 -3.98 -8.92 -33.51
C LEU A 6 -4.19 -8.82 -32.00
N ALA A 7 -3.63 -9.78 -31.28
CA ALA A 7 -3.47 -9.72 -29.84
C ALA A 7 -2.60 -8.49 -29.51
N VAL A 8 -3.25 -7.35 -29.31
CA VAL A 8 -2.68 -6.24 -28.57
C VAL A 8 -2.36 -6.83 -27.20
N VAL A 9 -1.08 -7.02 -26.92
CA VAL A 9 -0.59 -7.22 -25.56
C VAL A 9 -0.87 -5.91 -24.83
N SER A 10 -2.12 -5.75 -24.40
CA SER A 10 -2.47 -4.76 -23.42
C SER A 10 -1.72 -5.19 -22.16
N GLN A 11 -0.64 -4.51 -21.82
CA GLN A 11 -0.22 -4.42 -20.43
C GLN A 11 -1.34 -3.66 -19.70
N ARG A 12 -2.44 -4.36 -19.45
CA ARG A 12 -3.41 -3.99 -18.43
C ARG A 12 -2.64 -4.09 -17.12
N ILE A 13 -2.11 -2.99 -16.63
CA ILE A 13 -1.98 -2.84 -15.19
C ILE A 13 -3.42 -2.58 -14.72
N GLN A 14 -4.21 -3.66 -14.65
CA GLN A 14 -5.37 -3.65 -13.78
C GLN A 14 -4.81 -3.38 -12.39
N ILE A 15 -5.18 -2.26 -11.78
CA ILE A 15 -5.09 -2.11 -10.33
C ILE A 15 -6.20 -3.03 -9.82
N PRO A 16 -5.91 -4.23 -9.30
CA PRO A 16 -6.95 -5.07 -8.76
C PRO A 16 -7.36 -4.44 -7.43
N ALA A 17 -8.47 -3.74 -7.41
CA ALA A 17 -9.30 -3.66 -6.21
C ALA A 17 -10.03 -5.01 -6.09
N GLN A 18 -9.37 -6.03 -5.55
CA GLN A 18 -9.94 -7.35 -5.23
C GLN A 18 -8.98 -8.04 -4.26
N SER A 19 -9.38 -8.82 -3.27
CA SER A 19 -10.65 -9.16 -2.61
C SER A 19 -10.19 -10.12 -1.52
N GLY A 20 -10.82 -10.08 -0.34
CA GLY A 20 -10.42 -10.92 0.79
C GLY A 20 -10.36 -12.41 0.43
N ILE A 21 -9.40 -13.12 1.02
CA ILE A 21 -9.36 -14.58 1.02
C ILE A 21 -9.39 -15.04 2.46
N LEU A 22 -10.23 -16.05 2.71
CA LEU A 22 -10.43 -16.69 3.99
C LEU A 22 -9.92 -18.12 3.91
N ALA A 23 -9.29 -18.52 5.03
CA ALA A 23 -8.95 -19.88 5.49
C ALA A 23 -7.46 -20.25 5.40
N GLY A 24 -6.74 -19.97 6.48
CA GLY A 24 -5.68 -20.87 6.94
C GLY A 24 -4.30 -20.28 7.22
N THR A 25 -3.92 -19.12 6.68
CA THR A 25 -2.58 -18.57 6.95
C THR A 25 -2.42 -17.08 6.60
N ARG A 26 -1.84 -16.32 7.55
CA ARG A 26 -0.85 -15.25 7.40
C ARG A 26 -0.73 -14.57 6.00
N SER A 27 -1.48 -13.50 5.75
CA SER A 27 -0.96 -12.24 5.16
C SER A 27 -2.07 -11.23 4.87
N ALA A 28 -1.73 -9.94 4.98
CA ALA A 28 -2.37 -8.89 4.21
C ALA A 28 -1.61 -8.79 2.88
N ASP A 29 -2.25 -9.12 1.76
CA ASP A 29 -1.62 -8.99 0.45
C ASP A 29 -2.02 -7.64 -0.19
N ALA A 30 -1.12 -6.68 -0.16
CA ALA A 30 -1.17 -5.50 -1.01
C ALA A 30 -0.26 -5.77 -2.22
N PHE A 31 -0.85 -6.13 -3.36
CA PHE A 31 -0.09 -6.29 -4.59
C PHE A 31 0.17 -4.92 -5.22
N ILE A 32 1.33 -4.35 -4.91
CA ILE A 32 1.84 -3.20 -5.66
C ILE A 32 2.68 -3.76 -6.82
N THR A 33 2.10 -3.87 -8.01
CA THR A 33 2.86 -4.20 -9.22
C THR A 33 3.65 -2.95 -9.63
N VAL A 34 4.88 -2.81 -9.14
CA VAL A 34 5.74 -1.67 -9.51
C VAL A 34 6.80 -2.13 -10.51
N SER A 35 6.63 -1.78 -11.78
CA SER A 35 7.69 -1.90 -12.80
C SER A 35 8.38 -0.56 -13.05
N LEU A 36 8.64 0.22 -12.00
CA LEU A 36 9.08 1.62 -12.09
C LEU A 36 10.18 1.90 -11.06
N ASP A 37 11.43 2.03 -11.53
CA ASP A 37 12.66 2.21 -10.73
C ASP A 37 12.53 3.23 -9.59
N ARG A 38 12.07 4.45 -9.90
CA ARG A 38 11.93 5.54 -8.90
C ARG A 38 10.92 5.20 -7.81
N TYR A 39 9.78 4.63 -8.17
CA TYR A 39 8.74 4.31 -7.20
C TYR A 39 9.16 3.15 -6.30
N THR A 40 9.81 2.12 -6.86
CA THR A 40 10.34 1.01 -6.07
C THR A 40 11.45 1.45 -5.11
N ARG A 41 12.36 2.33 -5.56
CA ARG A 41 13.41 2.90 -4.70
C ARG A 41 12.83 3.80 -3.61
N LEU A 42 11.77 4.55 -3.90
CA LEU A 42 11.03 5.31 -2.89
C LEU A 42 10.48 4.37 -1.81
N ILE A 43 9.70 3.35 -2.18
CA ILE A 43 9.13 2.38 -1.24
C ILE A 43 10.24 1.70 -0.42
N GLY A 44 11.29 1.21 -1.08
CA GLY A 44 12.35 0.49 -0.39
C GLY A 44 13.23 1.33 0.52
N SER A 45 13.16 2.65 0.42
CA SER A 45 13.82 3.55 1.35
C SER A 45 13.14 3.61 2.73
N TYR A 46 11.85 3.29 2.82
CA TYR A 46 11.07 3.23 4.07
C TYR A 46 10.84 1.79 4.52
N LEU A 47 10.65 0.89 3.57
CA LEU A 47 10.42 -0.52 3.80
C LEU A 47 11.65 -1.29 3.28
N PRO A 48 12.71 -1.44 4.09
CA PRO A 48 13.93 -2.13 3.66
C PRO A 48 13.60 -3.56 3.22
N GLU A 49 14.41 -4.10 2.30
CA GLU A 49 14.24 -5.44 1.74
C GLU A 49 12.97 -5.66 0.90
N THR A 50 12.30 -4.59 0.45
CA THR A 50 11.15 -4.70 -0.48
C THR A 50 11.54 -4.98 -1.92
N TYR A 51 12.83 -4.99 -2.27
CA TYR A 51 13.28 -5.30 -3.62
C TYR A 51 14.68 -5.91 -3.64
N VAL A 52 14.97 -6.68 -4.70
CA VAL A 52 16.30 -7.24 -4.96
C VAL A 52 16.95 -6.45 -6.07
N GLU A 53 18.12 -5.88 -5.81
CA GLU A 53 18.94 -5.18 -6.81
C GLU A 53 20.09 -6.08 -7.26
N LYS A 54 20.30 -6.18 -8.57
CA LYS A 54 21.45 -6.85 -9.16
C LYS A 54 21.91 -6.02 -10.36
N ASP A 55 23.21 -5.75 -10.44
CA ASP A 55 23.82 -4.99 -11.53
C ASP A 55 23.20 -3.58 -11.74
N GLY A 56 22.70 -2.94 -10.65
CA GLY A 56 22.06 -1.62 -10.68
C GLY A 56 20.60 -1.62 -11.13
N TYR A 57 20.01 -2.79 -11.39
CA TYR A 57 18.62 -2.96 -11.79
C TYR A 57 17.81 -3.72 -10.73
N ILE A 58 16.54 -3.35 -10.61
CA ILE A 58 15.59 -4.00 -9.71
C ILE A 58 15.06 -5.26 -10.38
N ASN A 59 15.39 -6.42 -9.81
CA ASN A 59 15.08 -7.75 -10.36
C ASN A 59 13.89 -8.45 -9.67
N GLY A 60 13.28 -7.83 -8.67
CA GLY A 60 12.05 -8.34 -8.05
C GLY A 60 11.60 -7.50 -6.86
N LEU A 61 10.29 -7.52 -6.57
CA LEU A 61 9.72 -7.00 -5.33
C LEU A 61 9.50 -8.12 -4.31
N LEU A 62 9.84 -7.82 -3.06
CA LEU A 62 9.67 -8.65 -1.88
C LEU A 62 8.61 -8.06 -0.94
N ALA A 63 7.61 -7.35 -1.49
CA ALA A 63 6.53 -6.73 -0.71
C ALA A 63 5.81 -7.73 0.22
N THR A 64 5.73 -9.00 -0.17
CA THR A 64 5.16 -10.08 0.65
C THR A 64 5.92 -10.32 1.95
N LYS A 65 7.24 -10.09 2.00
CA LYS A 65 8.03 -10.23 3.23
C LYS A 65 7.71 -9.12 4.23
N VAL A 66 7.62 -7.89 3.75
CA VAL A 66 7.29 -6.71 4.56
C VAL A 66 5.89 -6.78 5.17
N MET A 67 4.91 -7.29 4.41
CA MET A 67 3.56 -7.49 4.95
C MET A 67 3.52 -8.63 5.98
N LYS A 68 4.34 -9.68 5.81
CA LYS A 68 4.41 -10.82 6.74
C LYS A 68 5.13 -10.48 8.05
N ASP A 69 6.17 -9.67 7.98
CA ASP A 69 6.98 -9.29 9.14
C ASP A 69 6.35 -8.12 9.93
N SER A 70 5.17 -7.64 9.51
CA SER A 70 4.43 -6.54 10.15
C SER A 70 5.19 -5.20 10.18
N THR A 71 6.26 -5.05 9.40
CA THR A 71 7.09 -3.83 9.38
C THR A 71 6.32 -2.63 8.84
N ILE A 72 5.36 -2.83 7.94
CA ILE A 72 4.47 -1.78 7.43
C ILE A 72 3.62 -1.11 8.53
N THR A 73 3.45 -1.80 9.66
CA THR A 73 2.60 -1.36 10.77
C THR A 73 3.35 -0.48 11.78
N GLU A 74 4.66 -0.35 11.61
CA GLU A 74 5.52 0.48 12.44
C GLU A 74 5.29 1.98 12.17
N PRO A 75 5.33 2.85 13.21
CA PRO A 75 4.95 4.27 13.12
C PRO A 75 5.79 5.04 12.12
N GLN A 76 7.08 4.73 12.05
CA GLN A 76 8.01 5.34 11.12
C GLN A 76 7.57 5.19 9.66
N ASN A 77 6.73 4.18 9.36
CA ASN A 77 6.29 3.85 8.01
C ASN A 77 4.89 4.39 7.69
N TRP A 78 4.14 4.89 8.67
CA TRP A 78 2.79 5.43 8.45
C TRP A 78 2.74 6.63 7.50
N PRO A 79 3.69 7.60 7.56
CA PRO A 79 3.71 8.68 6.58
C PRO A 79 3.80 8.16 5.13
N MET A 80 4.43 7.01 4.89
CA MET A 80 4.41 6.41 3.55
C MET A 80 3.00 5.91 3.18
N LEU A 81 2.27 5.28 4.10
CA LEU A 81 0.90 4.83 3.85
C LEU A 81 -0.06 6.00 3.60
N ASP A 82 0.14 7.10 4.31
CA ASP A 82 -0.60 8.34 4.09
C ASP A 82 -0.34 8.90 2.69
N LEU A 83 0.93 8.96 2.29
CA LEU A 83 1.36 9.42 0.97
C LEU A 83 0.81 8.55 -0.17
N LEU A 84 0.79 7.24 0.03
CA LEU A 84 0.24 6.27 -0.94
C LEU A 84 -1.30 6.26 -0.96
N GLY A 85 -1.97 7.03 -0.10
CA GLY A 85 -3.42 7.10 -0.03
C GLY A 85 -4.07 5.79 0.43
N ILE A 86 -3.35 4.97 1.22
CA ILE A 86 -3.89 3.71 1.75
C ILE A 86 -4.94 4.03 2.81
N LYS A 87 -6.18 4.13 2.36
CA LYS A 87 -7.33 4.53 3.19
C LYS A 87 -7.85 3.42 4.08
N TYR A 88 -7.78 2.17 3.62
CA TYR A 88 -8.26 1.02 4.38
C TYR A 88 -7.19 -0.07 4.48
N LEU A 89 -7.03 -0.63 5.67
CA LEU A 89 -6.22 -1.81 5.92
C LEU A 89 -7.12 -2.93 6.43
N VAL A 90 -7.05 -4.08 5.78
CA VAL A 90 -7.77 -5.29 6.19
C VAL A 90 -6.75 -6.29 6.72
N THR A 91 -6.95 -6.77 7.93
CA THR A 91 -6.02 -7.74 8.53
C THR A 91 -6.70 -8.59 9.59
N GLU A 92 -6.19 -9.81 9.76
CA GLU A 92 -6.49 -10.68 10.90
C GLU A 92 -5.71 -10.23 12.15
N GLN A 93 -4.68 -9.39 12.01
CA GLN A 93 -3.88 -8.88 13.13
C GLN A 93 -4.64 -7.79 13.91
N ALA A 94 -4.96 -8.07 15.17
CA ALA A 94 -5.61 -7.13 16.07
C ALA A 94 -4.72 -5.93 16.50
N ASN A 95 -3.42 -5.96 16.18
CA ASN A 95 -2.43 -5.01 16.69
C ASN A 95 -2.05 -3.89 15.69
N LEU A 96 -2.76 -3.74 14.56
CA LEU A 96 -2.68 -2.50 13.80
C LEU A 96 -3.22 -1.40 14.70
N ARG A 97 -2.31 -0.52 15.13
CA ARG A 97 -2.52 0.42 16.22
C ARG A 97 -3.83 1.20 16.09
N SER A 98 -4.87 0.73 16.78
CA SER A 98 -6.20 1.33 16.71
C SER A 98 -6.81 1.75 18.07
N PRO A 99 -7.59 2.85 18.09
CA PRO A 99 -8.60 3.20 19.10
C PRO A 99 -9.92 2.48 18.82
N THR A 100 -10.61 2.00 19.85
CA THR A 100 -11.82 2.62 20.44
C THR A 100 -12.47 1.69 21.46
N ASP A 101 -12.36 0.37 21.30
CA ASP A 101 -12.61 -0.64 22.33
C ASP A 101 -12.31 -2.01 21.72
N PHE A 102 -11.08 -2.51 21.85
CA PHE A 102 -10.77 -3.83 21.29
C PHE A 102 -11.15 -4.93 22.24
N PHE A 103 -11.51 -6.09 21.74
CA PHE A 103 -11.33 -7.31 22.50
C PHE A 103 -10.09 -8.00 21.91
N LEU A 104 -9.14 -8.49 22.71
CA LEU A 104 -8.00 -9.27 22.21
C LEU A 104 -8.56 -10.61 21.76
N ALA A 105 -9.11 -10.62 20.55
CA ALA A 105 -9.71 -11.81 19.97
C ALA A 105 -8.63 -12.85 19.67
N TYR A 106 -7.41 -12.39 19.35
CA TYR A 106 -6.28 -13.23 19.01
C TYR A 106 -4.99 -12.52 19.48
N PRO A 107 -4.39 -12.99 20.57
CA PRO A 107 -2.97 -12.73 20.77
C PRO A 107 -2.20 -13.41 19.65
N ASP A 108 -1.02 -12.87 19.30
CA ASP A 108 -0.07 -13.36 18.29
C ASP A 108 -0.25 -14.83 17.88
N THR A 109 -0.07 -15.16 16.60
CA THR A 109 -0.08 -16.56 16.11
C THR A 109 0.75 -17.52 16.97
N ASP A 110 1.79 -17.04 17.66
CA ASP A 110 2.56 -17.85 18.62
C ASP A 110 1.80 -18.15 19.93
N LEU A 111 0.92 -17.26 20.42
CA LEU A 111 0.05 -17.55 21.56
C LEU A 111 -1.10 -18.49 21.19
N ALA A 112 -1.66 -18.39 19.98
CA ALA A 112 -2.62 -19.37 19.47
C ALA A 112 -2.01 -20.78 19.33
N ARG A 113 -0.67 -20.88 19.25
CA ARG A 113 0.09 -22.14 19.24
C ARG A 113 0.55 -22.59 20.63
N SER A 114 0.40 -21.75 21.66
CA SER A 114 0.77 -22.11 23.01
C SER A 114 -0.23 -23.14 23.56
N PRO A 115 0.22 -24.32 24.01
CA PRO A 115 -0.69 -25.31 24.61
C PRO A 115 -1.32 -24.81 25.91
N ALA A 116 -0.74 -23.77 26.53
CA ALA A 116 -1.26 -23.17 27.76
C ALA A 116 -2.37 -22.14 27.52
N VAL A 117 -2.76 -21.89 26.26
CA VAL A 117 -3.79 -20.90 25.92
C VAL A 117 -4.88 -21.52 25.07
N LYS A 118 -6.13 -21.36 25.51
CA LYS A 118 -7.33 -21.70 24.74
C LYS A 118 -8.12 -20.44 24.45
N LEU A 119 -8.64 -20.34 23.23
CA LEU A 119 -9.55 -19.28 22.82
C LEU A 119 -10.96 -19.84 22.82
N GLU A 120 -11.86 -19.19 23.55
CA GLU A 120 -13.28 -19.51 23.54
C GLU A 120 -14.05 -18.35 22.91
N SER A 121 -14.82 -18.63 21.87
CA SER A 121 -15.72 -17.67 21.25
C SER A 121 -16.97 -17.51 22.12
N GLY A 122 -17.15 -16.33 22.73
CA GLY A 122 -18.37 -15.98 23.48
C GLY A 122 -19.38 -15.20 22.61
N GLU A 123 -20.60 -15.01 23.14
CA GLU A 123 -21.69 -14.30 22.45
C GLU A 123 -21.39 -12.83 22.11
N SER A 124 -20.49 -12.18 22.85
CA SER A 124 -20.13 -10.78 22.62
C SER A 124 -18.67 -10.58 22.22
N CYS A 125 -17.74 -11.45 22.65
CA CYS A 125 -16.33 -11.48 22.27
C CYS A 125 -15.58 -12.73 22.78
N ASN A 126 -14.37 -12.97 22.24
CA ASN A 126 -13.52 -14.10 22.64
C ASN A 126 -12.93 -13.91 24.06
N SER A 127 -12.92 -14.98 24.84
CA SER A 127 -12.16 -15.08 26.09
C SER A 127 -10.84 -15.83 25.87
N VAL A 128 -9.79 -15.34 26.55
CA VAL A 128 -8.49 -16.00 26.57
C VAL A 128 -8.38 -16.80 27.85
N ILE A 129 -8.36 -18.13 27.72
CA ILE A 129 -8.26 -19.07 28.83
C ILE A 129 -6.79 -19.46 29.00
N LEU A 130 -6.24 -19.17 30.17
CA LEU A 130 -4.85 -19.45 30.53
C LEU A 130 -4.80 -20.67 31.45
N GLU A 131 -4.28 -21.79 30.94
CA GLU A 131 -4.04 -23.01 31.72
C GLU A 131 -2.68 -22.98 32.45
N GLY A 132 -1.83 -22.01 32.11
CA GLY A 132 -0.51 -21.78 32.72
C GLY A 132 0.02 -20.38 32.41
N PRO A 133 1.33 -20.13 32.66
CA PRO A 133 1.99 -18.93 32.18
C PRO A 133 1.80 -18.78 30.67
N ALA A 134 1.40 -17.60 30.22
CA ALA A 134 1.12 -17.34 28.82
C ALA A 134 1.80 -16.05 28.36
N GLU A 135 2.46 -16.14 27.22
CA GLU A 135 3.17 -15.02 26.62
C GLU A 135 2.28 -14.31 25.60
N MET A 136 1.67 -13.19 25.98
CA MET A 136 0.85 -12.42 25.07
C MET A 136 1.68 -11.33 24.37
N ARG A 137 2.04 -11.53 23.11
CA ARG A 137 2.67 -10.43 22.36
C ARG A 137 1.62 -9.39 21.98
N LEU A 138 1.64 -8.26 22.70
CA LEU A 138 0.81 -7.10 22.46
C LEU A 138 1.70 -5.93 22.13
N LEU A 139 1.65 -5.46 20.89
CA LEU A 139 2.31 -4.21 20.53
C LEU A 139 1.46 -3.05 21.04
N PHE A 140 1.97 -2.30 22.03
CA PHE A 140 1.31 -1.13 22.58
C PHE A 140 2.15 0.14 22.35
N SER A 141 1.51 1.30 22.49
CA SER A 141 2.13 2.63 22.46
C SER A 141 1.93 3.34 23.80
N SER A 142 2.73 4.37 24.09
CA SER A 142 2.47 5.20 25.26
C SER A 142 1.08 5.81 25.19
N GLY A 143 0.41 5.86 26.33
CA GLY A 143 -0.98 6.29 26.40
C GLY A 143 -1.99 5.16 26.21
N ASP A 144 -1.56 3.97 25.78
CA ASP A 144 -2.44 2.81 25.70
C ASP A 144 -2.97 2.44 27.09
N ILE A 145 -4.28 2.30 27.18
CA ILE A 145 -4.95 1.81 28.38
C ILE A 145 -5.38 0.37 28.13
N LEU A 146 -4.67 -0.57 28.73
CA LEU A 146 -5.07 -1.98 28.75
C LEU A 146 -6.17 -2.15 29.80
N SER A 147 -7.27 -2.82 29.44
CA SER A 147 -8.33 -3.18 30.38
C SER A 147 -8.88 -4.57 30.12
N PHE A 148 -9.12 -5.37 31.15
CA PHE A 148 -9.67 -6.72 30.99
C PHE A 148 -10.33 -7.17 32.28
N MET A 149 -11.29 -8.10 32.20
CA MET A 149 -11.81 -8.76 33.39
C MET A 149 -11.12 -10.11 33.60
N ALA A 150 -10.42 -10.29 34.71
CA ALA A 150 -9.82 -11.58 35.06
C ALA A 150 -10.72 -12.37 36.01
N ARG A 151 -10.91 -13.65 35.73
CA ARG A 151 -11.54 -14.62 36.64
C ARG A 151 -10.54 -15.71 36.98
N ALA A 152 -10.03 -15.68 38.21
CA ALA A 152 -9.02 -16.60 38.72
C ALA A 152 -9.13 -16.76 40.25
N PRO A 153 -10.22 -17.35 40.77
CA PRO A 153 -10.52 -17.35 42.20
C PRO A 153 -9.37 -17.91 43.04
N GLY A 154 -8.86 -17.10 43.97
CA GLY A 154 -7.77 -17.47 44.89
C GLY A 154 -6.37 -17.39 44.28
N ARG A 155 -6.20 -16.82 43.09
CA ARG A 155 -4.91 -16.74 42.37
C ARG A 155 -4.49 -15.30 42.12
N TRP A 156 -3.18 -15.09 42.04
CA TRP A 156 -2.58 -13.86 41.54
C TRP A 156 -2.55 -13.87 40.02
N VAL A 157 -3.04 -12.80 39.42
CA VAL A 157 -2.82 -12.50 38.00
C VAL A 157 -1.79 -11.38 37.92
N MET A 158 -0.70 -11.64 37.22
CA MET A 158 0.37 -10.67 36.96
C MET A 158 0.50 -10.41 35.47
N ALA A 159 0.74 -9.16 35.10
CA ALA A 159 1.08 -8.73 33.76
C ALA A 159 2.46 -8.08 33.79
N THR A 160 3.34 -8.46 32.87
CA THR A 160 4.72 -7.95 32.80
C THR A 160 5.10 -7.57 31.39
N THR A 161 5.90 -6.53 31.18
CA THR A 161 6.50 -6.19 29.89
C THR A 161 7.90 -6.79 29.78
N LEU A 162 8.29 -7.25 28.59
CA LEU A 162 9.65 -7.68 28.28
C LEU A 162 10.29 -6.70 27.29
N ARG A 163 11.43 -6.11 27.66
CA ARG A 163 12.27 -5.27 26.78
C ARG A 163 13.69 -5.82 26.74
N GLY A 164 14.15 -6.26 25.57
CA GLY A 164 15.39 -7.01 25.46
C GLY A 164 15.30 -8.27 26.32
N ASN A 165 16.13 -8.36 27.37
CA ASN A 165 16.11 -9.48 28.32
C ASN A 165 15.56 -9.10 29.71
N THR A 166 15.01 -7.89 29.87
CA THR A 166 14.56 -7.37 31.16
C THR A 166 13.03 -7.45 31.28
N LEU A 167 12.54 -8.18 32.29
CA LEU A 167 11.14 -8.28 32.63
C LEU A 167 10.75 -7.17 33.61
N ARG A 168 9.67 -6.43 33.36
CA ARG A 168 9.12 -5.41 34.26
C ARG A 168 7.69 -5.76 34.63
N LEU A 169 7.35 -5.65 35.92
CA LEU A 169 5.98 -5.86 36.39
C LEU A 169 5.12 -4.64 36.04
N VAL A 170 4.05 -4.85 35.27
CA VAL A 170 3.06 -3.81 34.92
C VAL A 170 1.93 -3.79 35.92
N ALA A 171 1.42 -4.97 36.29
CA ALA A 171 0.33 -5.11 37.26
C ALA A 171 0.39 -6.47 37.94
N ALA A 172 -0.03 -6.54 39.20
CA ALA A 172 -0.25 -7.78 39.93
C ALA A 172 -1.47 -7.64 40.84
N LYS A 173 -2.38 -8.62 40.83
CA LYS A 173 -3.50 -8.64 41.77
C LYS A 173 -3.97 -10.05 42.08
N SER A 174 -4.28 -10.30 43.36
CA SER A 174 -5.03 -11.48 43.79
C SER A 174 -6.51 -11.34 43.43
N ILE A 175 -7.06 -12.35 42.75
CA ILE A 175 -8.43 -12.34 42.23
C ILE A 175 -9.30 -13.20 43.14
N ASN A 176 -10.36 -12.62 43.69
CA ASN A 176 -11.36 -13.36 44.45
C ASN A 176 -12.50 -13.84 43.52
N ARG A 177 -13.52 -14.51 44.08
CA ARG A 177 -14.64 -15.09 43.31
C ARG A 177 -15.42 -14.10 42.44
N ARG A 178 -15.33 -12.78 42.67
CA ARG A 178 -16.09 -11.76 41.93
C ARG A 178 -15.39 -11.25 40.66
N GLY A 179 -14.20 -11.77 40.34
CA GLY A 179 -13.40 -11.30 39.21
C GLY A 179 -12.80 -9.90 39.43
N TRP A 180 -11.93 -9.47 38.53
CA TRP A 180 -11.23 -8.19 38.64
C TRP A 180 -11.18 -7.48 37.30
N LEU A 181 -11.70 -6.25 37.26
CA LEU A 181 -11.41 -5.32 36.17
C LEU A 181 -10.02 -4.72 36.37
N ALA A 182 -9.05 -5.15 35.57
CA ALA A 182 -7.76 -4.51 35.42
C ALA A 182 -7.90 -3.29 34.50
N ARG A 183 -7.28 -2.17 34.85
CA ARG A 183 -7.08 -1.02 33.95
C ARG A 183 -5.72 -0.40 34.24
N GLY A 184 -4.85 -0.30 33.25
CA GLY A 184 -3.49 0.23 33.41
C GLY A 184 -3.05 1.02 32.19
N LYS A 185 -2.46 2.19 32.41
CA LYS A 185 -1.81 2.97 31.36
C LYS A 185 -0.41 2.39 31.10
N LEU A 186 -0.10 2.14 29.85
CA LEU A 186 1.21 1.69 29.39
C LEU A 186 2.04 2.95 29.05
N SER A 187 3.29 3.01 29.49
CA SER A 187 4.14 4.23 29.43
C SER A 187 5.14 4.18 28.27
N ASP A 188 5.64 5.34 27.81
CA ASP A 188 6.73 5.46 26.81
C ASP A 188 8.00 4.71 27.23
N GLU A 189 8.25 4.57 28.53
CA GLU A 189 9.38 3.80 29.04
C GLU A 189 9.31 2.29 28.72
N ASP A 190 8.11 1.79 28.41
CA ASP A 190 7.85 0.38 28.16
C ASP A 190 8.02 -0.02 26.68
N GLY A 191 8.04 0.96 25.75
CA GLY A 191 8.23 0.76 24.31
C GLY A 191 7.23 -0.22 23.65
N PRO A 192 7.38 -0.57 22.37
CA PRO A 192 6.74 -1.78 21.85
C PRO A 192 7.32 -3.00 22.59
N GLY A 193 6.56 -3.58 23.51
CA GLY A 193 7.01 -4.66 24.40
C GLY A 193 6.09 -5.88 24.37
N ILE A 194 6.61 -7.04 24.74
CA ILE A 194 5.78 -8.26 24.87
C ILE A 194 5.13 -8.25 26.26
N LEU A 195 3.81 -8.46 26.34
CA LEU A 195 3.08 -8.52 27.60
C LEU A 195 2.89 -9.97 28.07
N LYS A 196 3.61 -10.40 29.09
CA LYS A 196 3.45 -11.76 29.64
C LYS A 196 2.43 -11.76 30.77
N PHE A 197 1.50 -12.71 30.73
CA PHE A 197 0.54 -12.94 31.80
C PHE A 197 0.92 -14.18 32.60
N TYR A 198 0.87 -14.05 33.92
CA TYR A 198 1.14 -15.13 34.84
C TYR A 198 -0.04 -15.31 35.79
N ALA A 199 -0.46 -16.55 36.01
CA ALA A 199 -1.46 -16.93 37.00
C ALA A 199 -0.83 -17.83 38.07
N LEU A 200 -0.65 -17.32 39.30
CA LEU A 200 0.11 -17.99 40.36
C LEU A 200 -0.73 -18.16 41.66
N PRO A 201 -0.63 -19.30 42.37
CA PRO A 201 0.03 -20.55 41.95
C PRO A 201 -0.76 -21.25 40.82
N PRO A 202 -0.16 -22.24 40.13
CA PRO A 202 -0.89 -23.13 39.23
C PRO A 202 -2.05 -23.81 39.98
N GLY A 203 -3.20 -23.93 39.35
CA GLY A 203 -4.40 -24.52 39.95
C GLY A 203 -5.24 -25.26 38.89
N PRO A 204 -6.17 -26.13 39.31
CA PRO A 204 -6.94 -26.99 38.40
C PRO A 204 -7.91 -26.22 37.52
N GLU A 205 -8.37 -25.04 37.96
CA GLU A 205 -9.22 -24.17 37.16
C GLU A 205 -8.37 -23.19 36.34
N PRO A 206 -8.66 -23.02 35.04
CA PRO A 206 -7.93 -22.09 34.20
C PRO A 206 -8.28 -20.64 34.54
N THR A 207 -7.33 -19.74 34.30
CA THR A 207 -7.53 -18.29 34.47
C THR A 207 -8.14 -17.71 33.20
N ALA A 208 -9.35 -17.17 33.29
CA ALA A 208 -10.00 -16.54 32.14
C ALA A 208 -9.73 -15.04 32.12
N LEU A 209 -9.17 -14.54 31.02
CA LEU A 209 -9.14 -13.13 30.68
C LEU A 209 -10.31 -12.85 29.74
N LEU A 210 -11.34 -12.21 30.29
CA LEU A 210 -12.58 -11.88 29.61
C LEU A 210 -12.46 -10.49 28.99
N GLY A 211 -12.66 -10.45 27.68
CA GLY A 211 -12.68 -9.25 26.86
C GLY A 211 -11.57 -8.24 27.12
N PRO A 212 -10.31 -8.64 27.02
CA PRO A 212 -9.20 -7.71 27.16
C PRO A 212 -9.18 -6.65 26.05
N ARG A 213 -8.92 -5.38 26.38
CA ARG A 213 -9.04 -4.23 25.50
C ARG A 213 -7.85 -3.31 25.60
N ILE A 214 -7.44 -2.72 24.49
CA ILE A 214 -6.53 -1.57 24.47
C ILE A 214 -7.28 -0.38 23.92
N ASN A 215 -7.28 0.74 24.66
CA ASN A 215 -7.90 1.99 24.23
C ASN A 215 -6.85 3.12 24.24
N ASN A 216 -6.74 3.86 23.13
CA ASN A 216 -5.90 5.04 23.00
C ASN A 216 -6.42 5.94 21.88
N THR A 217 -6.96 7.11 22.23
CA THR A 217 -7.59 8.08 21.33
C THR A 217 -6.65 8.80 20.37
N GLU A 218 -5.33 8.68 20.55
CA GLU A 218 -4.30 9.37 19.72
C GLU A 218 -3.73 8.48 18.60
N LYS A 219 -4.37 7.35 18.31
CA LYS A 219 -3.87 6.36 17.35
C LYS A 219 -4.20 6.71 15.89
N HIS A 220 -3.29 6.31 14.99
CA HIS A 220 -3.30 6.67 13.56
C HIS A 220 -4.34 5.93 12.74
N PHE A 221 -4.57 4.63 12.98
CA PHE A 221 -5.60 3.86 12.27
C PHE A 221 -6.83 3.68 13.15
N ILE A 222 -8.03 3.69 12.58
CA ILE A 222 -9.31 3.58 13.31
C ILE A 222 -10.02 2.30 12.87
N ASN A 223 -10.32 1.37 13.77
CA ASN A 223 -11.10 0.19 13.43
C ASN A 223 -12.56 0.58 13.21
N ILE A 224 -13.03 0.31 12.00
CA ILE A 224 -14.40 0.57 11.55
C ILE A 224 -15.20 -0.71 11.38
N PHE A 225 -14.56 -1.87 11.50
CA PHE A 225 -15.18 -3.18 11.40
C PHE A 225 -14.51 -4.18 12.36
N GLU A 226 -15.12 -4.35 13.51
CA GLU A 226 -14.65 -5.26 14.56
C GLU A 226 -15.08 -6.69 14.27
N SER A 227 -14.09 -7.55 14.10
CA SER A 227 -14.26 -8.98 13.81
C SER A 227 -15.09 -9.69 14.88
N CYS A 228 -14.83 -9.34 16.14
CA CYS A 228 -15.38 -9.96 17.33
C CYS A 228 -16.87 -9.67 17.56
N VAL A 229 -17.38 -8.54 17.08
CA VAL A 229 -18.81 -8.19 17.15
C VAL A 229 -19.60 -8.85 16.01
N ARG A 230 -18.94 -9.14 14.89
CA ARG A 230 -19.62 -9.50 13.62
C ARG A 230 -19.35 -10.92 13.14
N GLY A 231 -18.60 -11.73 13.89
CA GLY A 231 -18.26 -13.11 13.50
C GLY A 231 -17.39 -13.19 12.24
N SER A 232 -16.57 -12.17 11.98
CA SER A 232 -15.63 -12.13 10.86
C SER A 232 -14.24 -12.62 11.29
N PRO A 233 -13.43 -13.18 10.39
CA PRO A 233 -12.03 -13.52 10.69
C PRO A 233 -11.07 -12.32 10.59
N PHE A 234 -11.49 -11.20 10.00
CA PHE A 234 -10.65 -10.02 9.77
C PHE A 234 -11.27 -8.74 10.37
N ASN A 235 -10.40 -7.78 10.68
CA ASN A 235 -10.74 -6.41 11.04
C ASN A 235 -10.51 -5.46 9.85
N VAL A 236 -11.25 -4.35 9.81
CA VAL A 236 -11.02 -3.27 8.81
C VAL A 236 -10.68 -1.99 9.53
N PHE A 237 -9.54 -1.41 9.19
CA PHE A 237 -9.04 -0.16 9.75
C PHE A 237 -9.08 0.95 8.71
N LEU A 238 -9.53 2.13 9.11
CA LEU A 238 -9.49 3.38 8.37
C LEU A 238 -8.22 4.16 8.71
N ASN A 239 -7.52 4.63 7.70
CA ASN A 239 -6.50 5.67 7.82
C ASN A 239 -7.14 7.04 7.58
N PRO A 240 -7.35 7.87 8.61
CA PRO A 240 -7.89 9.22 8.45
C PRO A 240 -6.88 10.18 7.80
N SER A 241 -5.59 9.86 7.86
CA SER A 241 -4.49 10.65 7.30
C SER A 241 -4.16 10.30 5.84
N ALA A 242 -4.84 9.30 5.27
CA ALA A 242 -4.65 8.92 3.87
C ALA A 242 -4.94 10.10 2.94
N LEU A 243 -3.93 10.47 2.16
CA LEU A 243 -4.08 11.53 1.18
C LEU A 243 -4.94 11.07 0.00
N PRO A 244 -5.71 11.99 -0.61
CA PRO A 244 -6.27 11.72 -1.93
C PRO A 244 -5.15 11.51 -2.95
N PRO A 245 -5.41 10.77 -4.05
CA PRO A 245 -4.39 10.51 -5.08
C PRO A 245 -3.80 11.79 -5.69
N ALA A 246 -4.56 12.88 -5.66
CA ALA A 246 -4.07 14.20 -6.04
C ALA A 246 -4.27 15.20 -4.89
N PHE A 247 -3.23 15.98 -4.57
CA PHE A 247 -3.26 16.94 -3.46
C PHE A 247 -2.37 18.16 -3.73
N ILE A 248 -2.59 19.22 -2.95
CA ILE A 248 -1.69 20.40 -2.88
C ILE A 248 -0.92 20.35 -1.55
N PRO A 249 0.42 20.25 -1.59
CA PRO A 249 1.25 20.33 -0.39
C PRO A 249 1.25 21.74 0.20
N GLU A 250 1.43 21.85 1.51
CA GLU A 250 1.47 23.17 2.19
C GLU A 250 2.68 24.03 1.79
N SER A 251 3.81 23.35 1.55
CA SER A 251 5.09 23.93 1.15
C SER A 251 5.78 23.06 0.11
N VAL A 252 6.65 23.67 -0.70
CA VAL A 252 7.44 22.97 -1.70
C VAL A 252 8.90 23.35 -1.54
N THR A 253 9.78 22.36 -1.57
CA THR A 253 11.23 22.56 -1.55
C THR A 253 11.83 22.08 -2.86
N GLU A 254 12.66 22.89 -3.50
CA GLU A 254 13.40 22.50 -4.70
C GLU A 254 14.70 21.80 -4.28
N LEU A 255 14.90 20.56 -4.72
CA LEU A 255 16.13 19.82 -4.47
C LEU A 255 16.55 19.00 -5.70
N PRO A 256 17.84 18.98 -6.04
CA PRO A 256 18.36 18.11 -7.08
C PRO A 256 18.02 16.62 -6.86
N ARG A 257 17.89 15.88 -7.97
CA ARG A 257 17.49 14.47 -8.00
C ARG A 257 18.32 13.55 -7.08
N ASP A 258 19.63 13.76 -7.02
CA ASP A 258 20.57 12.97 -6.23
C ASP A 258 20.35 13.14 -4.71
N GLN A 259 19.74 14.25 -4.30
CA GLN A 259 19.43 14.55 -2.89
C GLN A 259 17.97 14.26 -2.53
N ALA A 260 17.06 14.27 -3.52
CA ALA A 260 15.62 14.16 -3.31
C ALA A 260 15.21 12.91 -2.52
N LEU A 261 15.65 11.71 -2.91
CA LEU A 261 15.27 10.46 -2.23
C LEU A 261 15.71 10.43 -0.75
N LYS A 262 16.96 10.84 -0.48
CA LYS A 262 17.51 10.89 0.88
C LYS A 262 16.76 11.90 1.75
N TRP A 263 16.42 13.06 1.17
CA TRP A 263 15.67 14.09 1.88
C TRP A 263 14.23 13.65 2.18
N VAL A 264 13.54 13.09 1.19
CA VAL A 264 12.17 12.57 1.31
C VAL A 264 12.13 11.54 2.44
N ARG A 265 13.05 10.57 2.44
CA ARG A 265 13.18 9.58 3.51
C ARG A 265 13.30 10.21 4.90
N ALA A 266 14.13 11.23 5.05
CA ALA A 266 14.40 11.85 6.35
C ALA A 266 13.32 12.83 6.81
N ASN A 267 12.51 13.39 5.91
CA ASN A 267 11.62 14.52 6.19
C ASN A 267 10.18 14.31 5.71
N LEU A 268 9.75 13.06 5.52
CA LEU A 268 8.44 12.76 4.96
C LEU A 268 7.33 13.35 5.83
N ALA A 269 6.58 14.29 5.28
CA ALA A 269 5.36 14.82 5.88
C ALA A 269 4.34 15.04 4.75
N PRO A 270 3.62 13.97 4.37
CA PRO A 270 2.70 13.97 3.23
C PRO A 270 1.69 15.11 3.36
N GLY A 271 1.42 15.81 2.27
CA GLY A 271 0.48 16.93 2.24
C GLY A 271 0.99 18.22 2.91
N LYS A 272 1.99 18.16 3.80
CA LYS A 272 2.61 19.35 4.41
C LYS A 272 3.78 19.87 3.58
N ARG A 273 4.61 18.97 3.06
CA ARG A 273 5.76 19.35 2.24
C ARG A 273 5.93 18.39 1.09
N ALA A 274 6.31 18.91 -0.06
CA ALA A 274 6.77 18.12 -1.20
C ALA A 274 8.15 18.61 -1.66
N VAL A 275 8.94 17.70 -2.20
CA VAL A 275 10.19 18.03 -2.89
C VAL A 275 9.96 18.03 -4.40
N VAL A 276 10.55 18.98 -5.11
CA VAL A 276 10.56 19.00 -6.58
C VAL A 276 11.98 19.04 -7.13
N GLU A 277 12.26 18.26 -8.18
CA GLU A 277 13.60 18.17 -8.80
C GLU A 277 13.98 19.38 -9.65
N ASP A 278 12.98 20.09 -10.18
CA ASP A 278 13.17 21.26 -11.05
C ASP A 278 12.80 22.57 -10.34
N SER A 279 13.36 23.67 -10.85
CA SER A 279 12.90 25.00 -10.45
C SER A 279 11.45 25.28 -10.85
N LEU A 280 10.70 25.86 -9.92
CA LEU A 280 9.31 26.27 -10.08
C LEU A 280 9.26 27.77 -10.33
N THR A 281 8.78 28.15 -11.51
CA THR A 281 8.66 29.56 -11.90
C THR A 281 7.24 29.84 -12.39
N PRO A 282 6.47 30.70 -11.69
CA PRO A 282 6.78 31.32 -10.39
C PRO A 282 6.83 30.30 -9.23
N PRO A 283 7.54 30.61 -8.13
CA PRO A 283 7.61 29.72 -6.98
C PRO A 283 6.23 29.61 -6.28
N PRO A 284 5.86 28.43 -5.76
CA PRO A 284 4.63 28.27 -4.98
C PRO A 284 4.74 29.02 -3.65
N GLY A 285 3.71 29.77 -3.27
CA GLY A 285 3.64 30.35 -1.91
C GLY A 285 3.05 29.38 -0.87
N PRO A 286 2.85 29.79 0.39
CA PRO A 286 2.30 28.93 1.46
C PRO A 286 0.81 28.61 1.26
N LYS A 287 0.36 27.38 1.55
CA LYS A 287 -1.05 26.93 1.38
C LYS A 287 -2.05 27.77 2.14
N ARG A 288 -3.15 28.10 1.47
CA ARG A 288 -4.27 28.87 2.01
C ARG A 288 -5.54 28.02 2.03
N PRO A 289 -6.48 28.30 2.94
CA PRO A 289 -7.77 27.63 2.96
C PRO A 289 -8.51 27.76 1.62
N GLY A 290 -9.24 26.70 1.23
CA GLY A 290 -10.05 26.67 0.01
C GLY A 290 -9.31 26.24 -1.27
N GLU A 291 -8.00 25.97 -1.20
CA GLU A 291 -7.25 25.39 -2.32
C GLU A 291 -7.43 23.87 -2.37
N VAL A 292 -7.92 23.35 -3.50
CA VAL A 292 -8.33 21.95 -3.67
C VAL A 292 -7.89 21.40 -5.02
N VAL A 293 -7.82 20.07 -5.11
CA VAL A 293 -7.58 19.32 -6.34
C VAL A 293 -8.64 18.24 -6.45
N ASP A 294 -9.38 18.24 -7.56
CA ASP A 294 -10.39 17.25 -7.87
C ASP A 294 -9.98 16.49 -9.12
N ILE A 295 -10.03 15.16 -9.08
CA ILE A 295 -9.78 14.32 -10.24
C ILE A 295 -11.10 14.16 -10.98
N LEU A 296 -11.18 14.72 -12.20
CA LEU A 296 -12.35 14.66 -13.06
C LEU A 296 -12.40 13.36 -13.88
N GLU A 297 -11.23 12.84 -14.26
CA GLU A 297 -11.08 11.62 -15.06
C GLU A 297 -9.78 10.92 -14.64
N TYR A 298 -9.86 9.60 -14.41
CA TYR A 298 -8.72 8.78 -14.05
C TYR A 298 -8.75 7.47 -14.85
N SER A 299 -7.87 7.38 -15.84
CA SER A 299 -7.69 6.21 -16.70
C SER A 299 -6.19 5.91 -16.89
N PRO A 300 -5.80 4.69 -17.31
CA PRO A 300 -4.39 4.33 -17.47
C PRO A 300 -3.60 5.25 -18.41
N GLU A 301 -4.24 5.75 -19.47
CA GLU A 301 -3.64 6.60 -20.49
C GLU A 301 -3.92 8.10 -20.33
N ARG A 302 -4.86 8.47 -19.45
CA ARG A 302 -5.31 9.85 -19.30
C ARG A 302 -5.79 10.16 -17.89
N VAL A 303 -5.27 11.24 -17.33
CA VAL A 303 -5.71 11.81 -16.05
C VAL A 303 -6.08 13.27 -16.27
N LYS A 304 -7.28 13.65 -15.84
CA LYS A 304 -7.76 15.05 -15.88
C LYS A 304 -8.09 15.49 -14.47
N MET A 305 -7.55 16.63 -14.06
CA MET A 305 -7.75 17.21 -12.74
C MET A 305 -8.17 18.66 -12.87
N GLU A 306 -9.01 19.12 -11.96
CA GLU A 306 -9.28 20.52 -11.71
C GLU A 306 -8.56 20.95 -10.45
N VAL A 307 -7.86 22.08 -10.52
CA VAL A 307 -7.09 22.63 -9.41
C VAL A 307 -7.55 24.05 -9.14
N ALA A 308 -8.11 24.29 -7.97
CA ALA A 308 -8.45 25.63 -7.50
C ALA A 308 -7.32 26.14 -6.61
N ALA A 309 -6.65 27.22 -7.04
CA ALA A 309 -5.50 27.78 -6.36
C ALA A 309 -5.62 29.31 -6.26
N VAL A 310 -5.29 29.90 -5.11
CA VAL A 310 -5.37 31.37 -4.93
C VAL A 310 -4.07 32.09 -5.30
N GLN A 311 -3.01 31.32 -5.56
CA GLN A 311 -1.69 31.74 -6.03
C GLN A 311 -1.04 30.55 -6.77
N PRO A 312 0.15 30.69 -7.37
CA PRO A 312 0.81 29.56 -8.01
C PRO A 312 0.98 28.37 -7.06
N ARG A 313 0.66 27.16 -7.55
CA ARG A 313 0.66 25.92 -6.76
C ARG A 313 1.25 24.75 -7.50
N LEU A 314 1.89 23.87 -6.73
CA LEU A 314 2.16 22.52 -7.18
C LEU A 314 0.94 21.65 -6.80
N ALA A 315 0.29 21.04 -7.77
CA ALA A 315 -0.58 19.89 -7.55
C ALA A 315 0.25 18.62 -7.75
N VAL A 316 0.26 17.74 -6.76
CA VAL A 316 0.96 16.45 -6.81
C VAL A 316 -0.07 15.36 -7.06
N LEU A 317 0.22 14.48 -8.02
CA LEU A 317 -0.51 13.25 -8.30
C LEU A 317 0.41 12.08 -7.94
N THR A 318 -0.02 11.22 -7.01
CA THR A 318 0.73 10.08 -6.45
C THR A 318 0.86 8.89 -7.42
N ASP A 319 0.88 9.19 -8.71
CA ASP A 319 1.19 8.25 -9.76
C ASP A 319 2.66 8.35 -10.13
N SER A 320 3.23 7.21 -10.48
CA SER A 320 4.64 7.13 -10.84
C SER A 320 5.01 8.03 -12.02
N VAL A 321 6.12 8.75 -11.88
CA VAL A 321 6.72 9.52 -12.97
C VAL A 321 7.44 8.57 -13.93
N TYR A 322 6.88 8.41 -15.12
CA TYR A 322 7.43 7.57 -16.18
C TYR A 322 7.59 8.35 -17.50
N PRO A 323 8.63 8.09 -18.31
CA PRO A 323 8.77 8.73 -19.61
C PRO A 323 7.59 8.44 -20.54
N GLY A 324 7.11 9.47 -21.25
CA GLY A 324 6.03 9.35 -22.24
C GLY A 324 4.72 10.02 -21.85
N TRP A 325 4.58 10.50 -20.61
CA TRP A 325 3.49 11.39 -20.24
C TRP A 325 3.72 12.81 -20.77
N GLU A 326 2.70 13.36 -21.41
CA GLU A 326 2.60 14.76 -21.81
C GLU A 326 1.57 15.45 -20.90
N MET A 327 1.77 16.73 -20.58
CA MET A 327 0.85 17.48 -19.71
C MET A 327 0.47 18.81 -20.35
N THR A 328 -0.78 19.21 -20.15
CA THR A 328 -1.27 20.56 -20.40
C THR A 328 -1.85 21.16 -19.13
N VAL A 329 -1.75 22.48 -19.00
CA VAL A 329 -2.44 23.28 -17.98
C VAL A 329 -3.22 24.35 -18.73
N ASN A 330 -4.54 24.33 -18.60
CA ASN A 330 -5.46 25.19 -19.36
C ASN A 330 -5.19 25.10 -20.87
N ASP A 331 -5.14 23.86 -21.39
CA ASP A 331 -4.89 23.51 -22.80
C ASP A 331 -3.51 23.96 -23.36
N ARG A 332 -2.63 24.49 -22.52
CA ARG A 332 -1.28 24.89 -22.92
C ARG A 332 -0.26 23.83 -22.49
N PRO A 333 0.71 23.45 -23.35
CA PRO A 333 1.76 22.51 -23.00
C PRO A 333 2.50 22.95 -21.73
N SER A 334 2.67 22.03 -20.78
CA SER A 334 3.36 22.27 -19.52
C SER A 334 4.25 21.08 -19.18
N ARG A 335 5.31 21.33 -18.41
CA ARG A 335 6.27 20.29 -18.00
C ARG A 335 5.78 19.60 -16.75
N ILE A 336 5.74 18.26 -16.78
CA ILE A 336 5.54 17.44 -15.58
C ILE A 336 6.77 17.63 -14.69
N ARG A 337 6.53 18.05 -13.46
CA ARG A 337 7.54 18.15 -12.41
C ARG A 337 7.67 16.81 -11.71
N VAL A 338 8.89 16.44 -11.32
CA VAL A 338 9.09 15.25 -10.49
C VAL A 338 8.89 15.67 -9.04
N ALA A 339 7.81 15.22 -8.41
CA ALA A 339 7.48 15.47 -7.01
C ALA A 339 7.84 14.25 -6.15
N ASP A 340 8.36 14.47 -4.94
CA ASP A 340 8.69 13.44 -3.95
C ASP A 340 9.43 12.23 -4.56
N TYR A 341 10.39 12.53 -5.45
CA TYR A 341 11.25 11.59 -6.18
C TYR A 341 10.55 10.66 -7.19
N ALA A 342 9.31 10.26 -6.95
CA ALA A 342 8.60 9.25 -7.75
C ALA A 342 7.29 9.72 -8.36
N PHE A 343 6.76 10.89 -8.00
CA PHE A 343 5.41 11.32 -8.39
C PHE A 343 5.38 12.41 -9.44
N ARG A 344 4.21 12.59 -10.04
CA ARG A 344 3.95 13.62 -11.05
C ARG A 344 3.46 14.89 -10.38
N GLY A 345 4.07 16.01 -10.70
CA GLY A 345 3.69 17.34 -10.23
C GLY A 345 3.27 18.24 -11.39
N ALA A 346 2.22 19.03 -11.17
CA ALA A 346 1.75 20.07 -12.08
C ALA A 346 1.84 21.44 -11.41
N LEU A 347 2.62 22.35 -12.00
CA LEU A 347 2.63 23.75 -11.56
C LEU A 347 1.44 24.47 -12.22
N VAL A 348 0.49 24.92 -11.40
CA VAL A 348 -0.70 25.66 -11.84
C VAL A 348 -0.60 27.14 -11.43
N PRO A 349 -1.11 28.06 -12.23
CA PRO A 349 -1.22 29.48 -11.86
C PRO A 349 -2.33 29.70 -10.82
N ARG A 350 -2.49 30.96 -10.39
CA ARG A 350 -3.67 31.41 -9.65
C ARG A 350 -4.94 31.22 -10.49
N GLY A 351 -6.02 30.79 -9.84
CA GLY A 351 -7.35 30.59 -10.42
C GLY A 351 -7.76 29.13 -10.39
N THR A 352 -8.82 28.80 -11.13
CA THR A 352 -9.17 27.41 -11.44
C THR A 352 -8.42 27.00 -12.70
N SER A 353 -7.68 25.90 -12.61
CA SER A 353 -6.90 25.34 -13.70
C SER A 353 -7.33 23.92 -14.00
N THR A 354 -7.49 23.61 -15.28
CA THR A 354 -7.62 22.24 -15.76
C THR A 354 -6.25 21.69 -16.11
N VAL A 355 -5.83 20.64 -15.42
CA VAL A 355 -4.60 19.89 -15.70
C VAL A 355 -4.97 18.61 -16.41
N GLU A 356 -4.41 18.37 -17.58
CA GLU A 356 -4.59 17.12 -18.31
C GLU A 356 -3.24 16.47 -18.57
N MET A 357 -3.12 15.19 -18.20
CA MET A 357 -1.93 14.37 -18.45
C MET A 357 -2.33 13.21 -19.36
N VAL A 358 -1.64 13.04 -20.49
CA VAL A 358 -1.92 11.96 -21.46
C VAL A 358 -0.65 11.16 -21.73
N TYR A 359 -0.76 9.84 -21.69
CA TYR A 359 0.33 8.94 -21.97
C TYR A 359 0.49 8.70 -23.47
N ARG A 360 1.60 9.17 -24.05
CA ARG A 360 1.93 9.03 -25.47
C ARG A 360 3.37 8.54 -25.65
N PRO A 361 3.65 7.24 -25.43
CA PRO A 361 5.01 6.70 -25.47
C PRO A 361 5.62 6.79 -26.87
N LYS A 362 6.90 7.18 -26.93
CA LYS A 362 7.67 7.25 -28.19
C LYS A 362 7.80 5.87 -28.85
N SER A 363 7.93 4.81 -28.07
CA SER A 363 8.05 3.43 -28.55
C SER A 363 6.85 3.00 -29.40
N PHE A 364 5.63 3.38 -28.98
CA PHE A 364 4.42 3.10 -29.75
C PHE A 364 4.42 3.85 -31.09
N ARG A 365 4.81 5.13 -31.10
CA ARG A 365 4.94 5.91 -32.36
C ARG A 365 5.99 5.30 -33.29
N ILE A 366 7.14 4.87 -32.76
CA ILE A 366 8.20 4.20 -33.54
C ILE A 366 7.69 2.87 -34.09
N GLY A 367 7.06 2.03 -33.27
CA GLY A 367 6.50 0.75 -33.70
C GLY A 367 5.44 0.91 -34.79
N LEU A 368 4.61 1.95 -34.70
CA LEU A 368 3.64 2.29 -35.73
C LEU A 368 4.33 2.64 -37.06
N TRP A 369 5.37 3.49 -37.04
CA TRP A 369 6.13 3.81 -38.25
C TRP A 369 6.82 2.59 -38.86
N VAL A 370 7.44 1.75 -38.03
CA VAL A 370 8.06 0.48 -38.49
C VAL A 370 7.03 -0.43 -39.15
N THR A 371 5.83 -0.54 -38.56
CA THR A 371 4.73 -1.34 -39.12
C THR A 371 4.27 -0.79 -40.47
N ILE A 372 4.08 0.53 -40.59
CA ILE A 372 3.69 1.20 -41.83
C ILE A 372 4.74 0.96 -42.92
N ILE A 373 6.03 1.17 -42.62
CA ILE A 373 7.13 0.97 -43.56
C ILE A 373 7.21 -0.51 -44.00
N SER A 374 7.05 -1.45 -43.06
CA SER A 374 7.05 -2.88 -43.35
C SER A 374 5.90 -3.29 -44.26
N LEU A 375 4.70 -2.72 -44.03
CA LEU A 375 3.52 -2.97 -44.85
C LEU A 375 3.69 -2.42 -46.27
N ILE A 376 4.23 -1.21 -46.41
CA ILE A 376 4.54 -0.61 -47.73
C ILE A 376 5.58 -1.47 -48.46
N GLY A 377 6.65 -1.89 -47.79
CA GLY A 377 7.66 -2.78 -48.36
C GLY A 377 7.07 -4.12 -48.82
N ALA A 378 6.19 -4.73 -48.03
CA ALA A 378 5.50 -5.95 -48.39
C ALA A 378 4.58 -5.77 -49.61
N MET A 379 3.85 -4.66 -49.69
CA MET A 379 2.99 -4.34 -50.84
C MET A 379 3.81 -4.14 -52.12
N LEU A 380 4.93 -3.42 -52.06
CA LEU A 380 5.82 -3.21 -53.21
C LEU A 380 6.45 -4.51 -53.69
N ALA A 381 6.90 -5.37 -52.77
CA ALA A 381 7.44 -6.69 -53.09
C ALA A 381 6.38 -7.60 -53.74
N ALA A 382 5.15 -7.58 -53.25
CA ALA A 382 4.03 -8.31 -53.83
C ALA A 382 3.67 -7.80 -55.24
N PHE A 383 3.69 -6.48 -55.45
CA PHE A 383 3.43 -5.86 -56.75
C PHE A 383 4.49 -6.26 -57.79
N ASN A 384 5.78 -6.23 -57.42
CA ASN A 384 6.88 -6.61 -58.31
C ASN A 384 6.87 -8.11 -58.66
N ARG A 385 6.46 -9.00 -57.73
CA ARG A 385 6.30 -10.44 -58.02
C ARG A 385 5.18 -10.72 -59.02
N ARG A 386 4.12 -9.91 -59.02
CA ARG A 386 2.98 -10.03 -59.93
C ARG A 386 3.31 -9.63 -61.36
N PHE A 387 4.33 -8.79 -61.56
CA PHE A 387 4.83 -8.39 -62.89
C PHE A 387 5.86 -9.37 -63.48
N LEU A 388 6.61 -10.10 -62.64
CA LEU A 388 7.61 -11.08 -63.09
C LEU A 388 7.02 -12.48 -63.37
N THR A 389 5.78 -12.74 -62.99
CA THR A 389 5.03 -13.95 -63.33
C THR A 389 4.04 -13.66 -64.46
N GLY A 390 4.57 -13.42 -65.67
CA GLY A 390 3.78 -13.43 -66.90
C GLY A 390 3.18 -14.83 -67.16
N PRO A 391 2.10 -14.94 -67.96
CA PRO A 391 1.35 -16.18 -68.11
C PRO A 391 2.26 -17.29 -68.65
N LEU A 392 2.31 -18.42 -67.94
CA LEU A 392 2.85 -19.68 -68.45
C LEU A 392 2.10 -20.00 -69.75
N SER A 393 2.78 -19.80 -70.89
CA SER A 393 2.33 -20.28 -72.19
C SER A 393 2.12 -21.79 -72.09
N LEU A 394 0.85 -22.20 -72.18
CA LEU A 394 0.46 -23.59 -72.38
C LEU A 394 1.17 -24.10 -73.63
N ILE A 395 2.17 -24.96 -73.45
CA ILE A 395 2.73 -25.77 -74.53
C ILE A 395 1.60 -26.72 -74.97
N SER A 396 0.98 -26.42 -76.09
CA SER A 396 0.06 -27.33 -76.77
C SER A 396 0.85 -28.54 -77.28
N PRO A 397 0.41 -29.79 -77.03
CA PRO A 397 1.03 -30.94 -77.66
C PRO A 397 0.73 -30.94 -79.17
N SER A 398 1.79 -31.08 -79.97
CA SER A 398 1.72 -31.18 -81.44
C SER A 398 0.93 -32.42 -81.89
N PRO A 399 0.05 -32.31 -82.90
CA PRO A 399 -0.52 -33.47 -83.58
C PRO A 399 0.30 -33.79 -84.85
N GLY A 400 0.93 -34.97 -84.86
CA GLY A 400 1.47 -35.63 -86.06
C GLY A 400 1.83 -37.06 -85.63
N GLY A 401 1.12 -38.11 -86.07
CA GLY A 401 0.99 -38.55 -87.46
C GLY A 401 2.25 -39.35 -87.78
N ALA A 402 2.29 -40.67 -87.59
CA ALA A 402 1.68 -41.76 -88.36
C ALA A 402 2.84 -42.63 -88.89
N ASP A 403 2.59 -43.94 -89.01
CA ASP A 403 3.37 -45.00 -89.68
C ASP A 403 4.66 -45.46 -88.94
N GLN A 404 4.90 -46.74 -88.62
CA GLN A 404 4.47 -48.04 -89.17
C GLN A 404 4.27 -49.09 -88.08
#